data_AF-A0A839N6W8-F1
#
_entry.id   AF-A0A839N6W8-F1
#
_cell.length_a   1.000
_cell.length_b   1.000
_cell.length_c   1.000
_cell.angle_alpha   90.00
_cell.angle_beta   90.00
_cell.angle_gamma   90.00
#
_symmetry.space_group_name_H-M   'P 1'
#
loop_
_entity.id
_entity.type
_entity.pdbx_description
1 polymer ?
#
loop_
_entity_poly.entity_id
_entity_poly.type
_entity_poly.pdbx_seq_one_letter_code
_entity_poly.pdbx_strand_id
1 'polypeptide(L)'
;MAAKATPAERERLSDAYELRYRGEGGPMSSSLFGAYLAALVGTVYGSMLAHYVFGEWPGITRFFEQQPFATIGIAVLVVLVIAAVAFKVGSARGPVLPEPGHIEFVVATDLPRRLTLRDSWWGSQLMVMTACLCLGVAVPIGFAMSQGNPLALAIGAVIGLLGGLLIVQSWLRGQARGHAPIGGMASWPLVEALPAPVLLRQSLLSEAVTSSLIVSDTRRARAQAFSLKLRHTPERIRIAGPNVTVILADVYGILRTWTSSLGWAVLEVIALVLVGLHAVQNADSPLLLPILLVAAHIATTGLTRGLQGQAAAAGDQSLLGLSWMHEAILHLAPVAVLQFVVVTVVGAATGSGSSAAAYGLGAALLVSGGQLLYAHKGPAPGGLMGTGPGRGMGVLWTMHPGIVVLAGGFAATLSPSTAVIAGAVALAIGYARSSAAFAPARIH
;
A
#
# COMPACT_ATOMS: atom_id res chain seq x y z
N MET A 1 -1.16 12.41 36.51
CA MET A 1 0.22 11.88 36.51
C MET A 1 0.13 10.38 36.73
N ALA A 2 0.66 9.57 35.82
CA ALA A 2 0.64 8.11 35.98
C ALA A 2 1.64 7.68 37.07
N ALA A 3 1.25 6.75 37.95
CA ALA A 3 2.13 6.22 38.99
C ALA A 3 3.38 5.58 38.37
N LYS A 4 4.57 5.94 38.88
CA LYS A 4 5.83 5.33 38.46
C LYS A 4 5.78 3.83 38.78
N ALA A 5 6.28 3.00 37.86
CA ALA A 5 6.41 1.56 38.08
C ALA A 5 7.26 1.27 39.31
N THR A 6 6.74 0.40 40.17
CA THR A 6 7.45 -0.11 41.34
C THR A 6 8.67 -0.94 40.91
N PRO A 7 9.72 -1.06 41.74
CA PRO A 7 10.87 -1.89 41.44
C PRO A 7 10.50 -3.35 41.14
N ALA A 8 9.57 -3.93 41.92
CA ALA A 8 9.10 -5.31 41.74
C ALA A 8 8.40 -5.54 40.39
N GLU A 9 7.61 -4.57 39.91
CA GLU A 9 7.00 -4.66 38.57
C GLU A 9 8.05 -4.65 37.45
N ARG A 10 9.17 -3.92 37.64
CA ARG A 10 10.26 -3.87 36.65
C ARG A 10 11.05 -5.18 36.62
N GLU A 11 11.31 -5.76 37.79
CA GLU A 11 12.00 -7.05 37.92
C GLU A 11 11.17 -8.17 37.27
N ARG A 12 9.88 -8.28 37.60
CA ARG A 12 8.96 -9.24 36.97
C ARG A 12 8.86 -9.07 35.45
N LEU A 13 8.89 -7.83 34.96
CA LEU A 13 8.90 -7.56 33.52
C LEU A 13 10.21 -8.02 32.89
N SER A 14 11.35 -7.76 33.55
CA SER A 14 12.67 -8.20 33.09
C SER A 14 12.72 -9.73 32.95
N ASP A 15 12.26 -10.46 33.96
CA ASP A 15 12.24 -11.93 33.96
C ASP A 15 11.39 -12.48 32.81
N ALA A 16 10.22 -11.87 32.57
CA ALA A 16 9.33 -12.26 31.48
C ALA A 16 9.97 -12.01 30.09
N TYR A 17 10.73 -10.91 29.94
CA TYR A 17 11.47 -10.60 28.73
C TYR A 17 12.65 -11.56 28.52
N GLU A 18 13.41 -11.87 29.58
CA GLU A 18 14.53 -12.81 29.50
C GLU A 18 14.05 -14.21 29.10
N LEU A 19 12.97 -14.68 29.72
CA LEU A 19 12.34 -15.96 29.41
C LEU A 19 11.89 -16.04 27.94
N ARG A 20 11.26 -14.97 27.43
CA ARG A 20 10.63 -14.96 26.10
C ARG A 20 11.64 -14.73 24.97
N TYR A 21 12.51 -13.75 25.12
CA TYR A 21 13.37 -13.27 24.05
C TYR A 21 14.76 -13.91 24.08
N ARG A 22 15.27 -14.42 25.21
CA ARG A 22 16.60 -15.08 25.31
C ARG A 22 17.74 -14.34 24.57
N GLY A 23 17.70 -13.00 24.52
CA GLY A 23 18.67 -12.16 23.79
C GLY A 23 18.30 -11.80 22.34
N GLU A 24 17.18 -12.28 21.80
CA GLU A 24 16.59 -11.80 20.55
C GLU A 24 16.08 -10.35 20.74
N GLY A 25 16.39 -9.46 19.81
CA GLY A 25 16.06 -8.04 19.93
C GLY A 25 14.56 -7.79 20.10
N GLY A 26 14.17 -6.98 21.10
CA GLY A 26 12.78 -6.68 21.36
C GLY A 26 12.10 -5.80 20.29
N PRO A 27 10.79 -5.51 20.43
CA PRO A 27 9.98 -4.76 19.44
C PRO A 27 10.51 -3.37 19.06
N MET A 28 11.29 -2.75 19.95
CA MET A 28 11.93 -1.45 19.69
C MET A 28 13.06 -1.57 18.67
N SER A 29 13.82 -2.68 18.68
CA SER A 29 14.96 -2.89 17.78
C SER A 29 14.52 -3.05 16.32
N SER A 30 13.45 -3.80 16.06
CA SER A 30 12.87 -3.95 14.73
C SER A 30 12.28 -2.63 14.21
N SER A 31 11.63 -1.85 15.07
CA SER A 31 11.10 -0.53 14.75
C SER A 31 12.22 0.46 14.38
N LEU A 32 13.34 0.44 15.11
CA LEU A 32 14.53 1.26 14.81
C LEU A 32 15.13 0.93 13.45
N PHE A 33 15.25 -0.36 13.13
CA PHE A 33 15.73 -0.78 11.80
C PHE A 33 14.78 -0.34 10.69
N GLY A 34 13.46 -0.49 10.88
CA GLY A 34 12.45 0.01 9.95
C GLY A 34 12.51 1.53 9.77
N ALA A 35 12.67 2.28 10.85
CA ALA A 35 12.82 3.73 10.83
C ALA A 35 14.11 4.15 10.10
N TYR A 36 15.23 3.46 10.33
CA TYR A 36 16.48 3.66 9.61
C TYR A 36 16.31 3.45 8.10
N LEU A 37 15.69 2.33 7.70
CA LEU A 37 15.47 2.03 6.28
C LEU A 37 14.52 3.04 5.63
N ALA A 38 13.44 3.41 6.32
CA ALA A 38 12.50 4.43 5.85
C ALA A 38 13.19 5.79 5.70
N ALA A 39 14.11 6.14 6.60
CA ALA A 39 14.86 7.38 6.50
C ALA A 39 15.83 7.37 5.32
N LEU A 40 16.59 6.30 5.16
CA LEU A 40 17.56 6.16 4.08
C LEU A 40 16.86 6.15 2.71
N VAL A 41 15.86 5.27 2.53
CA VAL A 41 15.17 5.13 1.25
C VAL A 41 14.28 6.34 0.97
N GLY A 42 13.47 6.73 1.96
CA GLY A 42 12.49 7.80 1.80
C GLY A 42 13.12 9.17 1.59
N THR A 43 14.22 9.48 2.28
CA THR A 43 14.88 10.78 2.11
C THR A 43 15.68 10.82 0.82
N VAL A 44 16.54 9.83 0.55
CA VAL A 44 17.44 9.85 -0.62
C VAL A 44 16.67 9.70 -1.93
N TYR A 45 15.84 8.67 -2.07
CA TYR A 45 15.09 8.46 -3.31
C TYR A 45 13.90 9.40 -3.42
N GLY A 46 13.26 9.74 -2.29
CA GLY A 46 12.16 10.70 -2.29
C GLY A 46 12.62 12.11 -2.67
N SER A 47 13.80 12.55 -2.21
CA SER A 47 14.33 13.87 -2.60
C SER A 47 14.73 13.93 -4.07
N MET A 48 15.31 12.84 -4.60
CA MET A 48 15.62 12.75 -6.03
C MET A 48 14.33 12.77 -6.87
N LEU A 49 13.32 11.99 -6.49
CA LEU A 49 12.03 12.01 -7.18
C LEU A 49 11.38 13.40 -7.11
N ALA A 50 11.40 14.05 -5.96
CA ALA A 50 10.87 15.40 -5.80
C ALA A 50 11.65 16.40 -6.65
N HIS A 51 12.98 16.31 -6.68
CA HIS A 51 13.83 17.16 -7.53
C HIS A 51 13.44 17.03 -9.00
N TYR A 52 13.23 15.81 -9.49
CA TYR A 52 12.72 15.59 -10.85
C TYR A 52 11.34 16.22 -11.05
N VAL A 53 10.40 16.04 -10.13
CA VAL A 53 9.07 16.64 -10.26
C VAL A 53 9.16 18.17 -10.37
N PHE A 54 9.97 18.83 -9.55
CA PHE A 54 10.12 20.30 -9.61
C PHE A 54 10.96 20.78 -10.80
N GLY A 55 11.95 20.01 -11.25
CA GLY A 55 12.75 20.33 -12.42
C GLY A 55 11.96 20.21 -13.72
N GLU A 56 11.15 19.15 -13.84
CA GLU A 56 10.43 18.83 -15.06
C GLU A 56 9.10 19.58 -15.20
N TRP A 57 8.45 19.92 -14.08
CA TRP A 57 7.11 20.51 -14.08
C TRP A 57 7.12 21.94 -13.52
N PRO A 58 7.52 22.97 -14.30
CA PRO A 58 7.63 24.36 -13.85
C PRO A 58 6.34 24.95 -13.28
N GLY A 59 5.18 24.40 -13.65
CA GLY A 59 3.89 24.78 -13.08
C GLY A 59 3.79 24.47 -11.58
N ILE A 60 4.33 23.33 -11.14
CA ILE A 60 4.37 22.95 -9.72
C ILE A 60 5.32 23.87 -8.96
N THR A 61 6.51 24.10 -9.50
CA THR A 61 7.53 24.97 -8.88
C THR A 61 6.98 26.39 -8.70
N ARG A 62 6.39 26.97 -9.76
CA ARG A 62 5.73 28.27 -9.69
C ARG A 62 4.57 28.29 -8.69
N PHE A 63 3.78 27.22 -8.60
CA PHE A 63 2.71 27.14 -7.61
C PHE A 63 3.25 27.16 -6.17
N PHE A 64 4.33 26.41 -5.91
CA PHE A 64 4.99 26.41 -4.59
C PHE A 64 5.53 27.78 -4.21
N GLU A 65 6.11 28.51 -5.15
CA GLU A 65 6.68 29.84 -4.94
C GLU A 65 5.61 30.94 -4.80
N GLN A 66 4.61 30.93 -5.68
CA GLN A 66 3.60 31.97 -5.76
C GLN A 66 2.47 31.77 -4.74
N GLN A 67 2.19 30.52 -4.36
CA GLN A 67 1.09 30.15 -3.46
C GLN A 67 1.58 29.28 -2.28
N PRO A 68 2.50 29.80 -1.45
CA PRO A 68 3.11 29.02 -0.35
C PRO A 68 2.06 28.59 0.69
N PHE A 69 1.09 29.46 1.00
CA PHE A 69 0.01 29.12 1.93
C PHE A 69 -0.92 28.03 1.40
N ALA A 70 -1.22 28.04 0.09
CA ALA A 70 -2.03 26.98 -0.52
C ALA A 70 -1.28 25.64 -0.50
N THR A 71 0.02 25.66 -0.78
CA THR A 71 0.89 24.47 -0.73
C THR A 71 0.93 23.87 0.67
N ILE A 72 1.14 24.70 1.71
CA ILE A 72 1.07 24.28 3.11
C ILE A 72 -0.32 23.74 3.45
N GLY A 73 -1.38 24.43 3.01
CA GLY A 73 -2.76 24.00 3.21
C GLY A 73 -3.05 22.62 2.61
N ILE A 74 -2.56 22.35 1.41
CA ILE A 74 -2.66 21.04 0.75
C ILE A 74 -1.90 19.97 1.54
N ALA A 75 -0.66 20.26 1.96
CA ALA A 75 0.12 19.32 2.75
C ALA A 75 -0.57 18.97 4.09
N VAL A 76 -1.10 19.98 4.78
CA VAL A 76 -1.89 19.79 6.01
C VAL A 76 -3.16 18.98 5.74
N LEU A 77 -3.89 19.28 4.66
CA LEU A 77 -5.07 18.52 4.27
C LEU A 77 -4.75 17.04 4.03
N VAL A 78 -3.66 16.73 3.32
CA VAL A 78 -3.18 15.36 3.11
C VAL A 78 -2.91 14.66 4.44
N VAL A 79 -2.20 15.32 5.36
CA VAL A 79 -1.94 14.79 6.71
C VAL A 79 -3.25 14.52 7.46
N LEU A 80 -4.24 15.41 7.40
CA LEU A 80 -5.54 15.23 8.04
C LEU A 80 -6.32 14.05 7.45
N VAL A 81 -6.29 13.88 6.12
CA VAL A 81 -6.92 12.74 5.45
C VAL A 81 -6.25 11.44 5.88
N ILE A 82 -4.91 11.38 5.90
CA ILE A 82 -4.17 10.20 6.36
C ILE A 82 -4.49 9.90 7.84
N ALA A 83 -4.55 10.92 8.69
CA ALA A 83 -4.91 10.76 10.11
C ALA A 83 -6.34 10.20 10.29
N ALA A 84 -7.31 10.65 9.48
CA ALA A 84 -8.67 10.12 9.49
C ALA A 84 -8.72 8.65 9.02
N VAL A 85 -7.95 8.31 7.98
CA VAL A 85 -7.78 6.91 7.53
C VAL A 85 -7.14 6.07 8.64
N ALA A 86 -6.08 6.56 9.27
CA ALA A 86 -5.38 5.87 10.34
C ALA A 86 -6.30 5.62 11.55
N PHE A 87 -7.14 6.61 11.93
CA PHE A 87 -8.16 6.42 12.96
C PHE A 87 -9.15 5.30 12.61
N LYS A 88 -9.60 5.24 11.36
CA LYS A 88 -10.52 4.18 10.92
C LYS A 88 -9.84 2.81 10.91
N VAL A 89 -8.63 2.72 10.37
CA VAL A 89 -7.83 1.50 10.28
C VAL A 89 -7.43 0.98 11.67
N GLY A 90 -7.19 1.88 12.63
CA GLY A 90 -6.82 1.52 14.00
C GLY A 90 -7.79 0.57 14.70
N SER A 91 -9.09 0.69 14.38
CA SER A 91 -10.10 -0.23 14.91
C SER A 91 -9.96 -1.68 14.44
N ALA A 92 -9.27 -1.89 13.31
CA ALA A 92 -9.01 -3.21 12.74
C ALA A 92 -7.57 -3.69 13.02
N ARG A 93 -6.59 -2.79 12.90
CA ARG A 93 -5.16 -3.04 13.12
C ARG A 93 -4.57 -1.78 13.72
N GLY A 94 -4.31 -1.76 15.02
CA GLY A 94 -3.76 -0.58 15.69
C GLY A 94 -2.24 -0.45 15.58
N PRO A 95 -1.67 0.68 16.05
CA PRO A 95 -0.22 0.88 16.07
C PRO A 95 0.46 0.06 17.18
N VAL A 96 -0.24 -0.23 18.28
CA VAL A 96 0.32 -0.99 19.41
C VAL A 96 0.02 -2.46 19.17
N LEU A 97 0.91 -3.14 18.45
CA LEU A 97 0.79 -4.56 18.10
C LEU A 97 2.10 -5.30 18.37
N PRO A 98 2.36 -5.71 19.63
CA PRO A 98 3.41 -6.69 19.89
C PRO A 98 3.07 -8.04 19.26
N GLU A 99 4.07 -8.91 19.12
CA GLU A 99 3.90 -10.28 18.63
C GLU A 99 2.93 -11.10 19.51
N PRO A 100 2.18 -12.07 18.96
CA PRO A 100 1.18 -12.81 19.73
C PRO A 100 1.72 -13.49 20.98
N GLY A 101 2.92 -14.09 20.90
CA GLY A 101 3.58 -14.67 22.07
C GLY A 101 3.84 -13.66 23.19
N HIS A 102 4.23 -12.42 22.87
CA HIS A 102 4.39 -11.37 23.88
C HIS A 102 3.07 -11.02 24.55
N ILE A 103 1.96 -11.08 23.80
CA ILE A 103 0.63 -10.80 24.36
C ILE A 103 0.22 -11.90 25.34
N GLU A 104 0.41 -13.15 24.96
CA GLU A 104 0.03 -14.32 25.77
C GLU A 104 0.90 -14.47 27.03
N PHE A 105 2.21 -14.21 26.95
CA PHE A 105 3.13 -14.42 28.08
C PHE A 105 3.36 -13.17 28.94
N VAL A 106 3.25 -11.96 28.37
CA VAL A 106 3.60 -10.71 29.09
C VAL A 106 2.36 -9.83 29.30
N VAL A 107 1.60 -9.53 28.24
CA VAL A 107 0.47 -8.59 28.32
C VAL A 107 -0.75 -9.18 29.05
N ALA A 108 -0.90 -10.50 29.03
CA ALA A 108 -1.97 -11.20 29.74
C ALA A 108 -1.78 -11.26 31.26
N THR A 109 -0.61 -10.87 31.78
CA THR A 109 -0.33 -10.81 33.23
C THR A 109 -0.99 -9.59 33.87
N ASP A 110 -1.03 -9.56 35.22
CA ASP A 110 -1.57 -8.42 35.98
C ASP A 110 -0.70 -7.14 35.93
N LEU A 111 0.37 -7.13 35.14
CA LEU A 111 1.25 -5.97 35.02
C LEU A 111 0.54 -4.80 34.28
N PRO A 112 0.82 -3.54 34.65
CA PRO A 112 0.28 -2.38 33.95
C PRO A 112 0.60 -2.40 32.45
N ARG A 113 -0.43 -2.25 31.60
CA ARG A 113 -0.30 -2.23 30.13
C ARG A 113 0.64 -1.15 29.60
N ARG A 114 0.74 0.00 30.29
CA ARG A 114 1.72 1.06 29.95
C ARG A 114 3.16 0.56 29.99
N LEU A 115 3.46 -0.48 30.78
CA LEU A 115 4.79 -1.07 30.87
C LEU A 115 4.96 -2.19 29.85
N THR A 116 4.00 -3.12 29.78
CA THR A 116 4.09 -4.29 28.89
C THR A 116 3.98 -3.93 27.40
N LEU A 117 3.34 -2.80 27.07
CA LEU A 117 3.19 -2.28 25.70
C LEU A 117 4.08 -1.08 25.40
N ARG A 118 4.95 -0.67 26.34
CA ARG A 118 5.77 0.54 26.21
C ARG A 118 6.60 0.50 24.92
N ASP A 119 7.35 -0.57 24.74
CA ASP A 119 8.33 -0.65 23.66
C ASP A 119 7.63 -0.75 22.29
N SER A 120 6.50 -1.44 22.20
CA SER A 120 5.68 -1.47 20.98
C SER A 120 5.07 -0.11 20.66
N TRP A 121 4.60 0.64 21.67
CA TRP A 121 4.06 1.98 21.44
C TRP A 121 5.14 2.95 20.98
N TRP A 122 6.29 2.96 21.66
CA TRP A 122 7.41 3.84 21.30
C TRP A 122 7.99 3.47 19.93
N GLY A 123 8.11 2.18 19.63
CA GLY A 123 8.55 1.70 18.32
C GLY A 123 7.65 2.21 17.19
N SER A 124 6.33 2.09 17.35
CA SER A 124 5.37 2.59 16.36
C SER A 124 5.35 4.11 16.24
N GLN A 125 5.45 4.84 17.37
CA GLN A 125 5.60 6.30 17.35
C GLN A 125 6.85 6.71 16.57
N LEU A 126 7.99 6.11 16.88
CA LEU A 126 9.24 6.40 16.23
C LEU A 126 9.16 6.12 14.73
N MET A 127 8.68 4.93 14.33
CA MET A 127 8.59 4.55 12.93
C MET A 127 7.71 5.52 12.13
N VAL A 128 6.52 5.86 12.63
CA VAL A 128 5.59 6.77 11.94
C VAL A 128 6.15 8.19 11.90
N MET A 129 6.71 8.69 13.00
CA MET A 129 7.31 10.03 13.05
C MET A 129 8.52 10.14 12.13
N THR A 130 9.41 9.15 12.11
CA THR A 130 10.56 9.12 11.21
C THR A 130 10.10 9.06 9.75
N ALA A 131 9.16 8.18 9.40
CA ALA A 131 8.65 8.10 8.03
C ALA A 131 8.03 9.44 7.57
N CYS A 132 7.19 10.06 8.40
CA CYS A 132 6.58 11.35 8.07
C CYS A 132 7.59 12.51 8.04
N LEU A 133 8.60 12.50 8.91
CA LEU A 133 9.70 13.47 8.87
C LEU A 133 10.49 13.33 7.57
N CYS A 134 10.86 12.11 7.20
CA CYS A 134 11.63 11.86 5.99
C CYS A 134 10.85 12.24 4.73
N LEU A 135 9.56 11.93 4.64
CA LEU A 135 8.70 12.43 3.56
C LEU A 135 8.54 13.96 3.59
N GLY A 136 8.37 14.53 4.79
CA GLY A 136 8.24 15.96 5.02
C GLY A 136 9.47 16.77 4.64
N VAL A 137 10.66 16.16 4.71
CA VAL A 137 11.93 16.80 4.31
C VAL A 137 12.33 16.45 2.87
N ALA A 138 12.03 15.24 2.39
CA ALA A 138 12.37 14.79 1.04
C ALA A 138 11.80 15.72 -0.05
N VAL A 139 10.52 16.08 0.05
CA VAL A 139 9.87 16.97 -0.93
C VAL A 139 10.54 18.36 -0.96
N PRO A 140 10.73 19.05 0.17
CA PRO A 140 11.49 20.30 0.22
C PRO A 140 12.97 20.20 -0.18
N ILE A 141 13.67 19.09 0.09
CA ILE A 141 15.04 18.89 -0.43
C ILE A 141 14.98 18.95 -1.95
N GLY A 142 14.07 18.20 -2.57
CA GLY A 142 13.92 18.20 -4.02
C GLY A 142 13.61 19.60 -4.58
N PHE A 143 12.73 20.34 -3.91
CA PHE A 143 12.40 21.73 -4.26
C PHE A 143 13.62 22.67 -4.12
N ALA A 144 14.40 22.54 -3.05
CA ALA A 144 15.60 23.35 -2.85
C ALA A 144 16.68 23.00 -3.89
N MET A 145 16.83 21.71 -4.25
CA MET A 145 17.72 21.27 -5.32
C MET A 145 17.32 21.82 -6.69
N SER A 146 16.03 22.12 -6.91
CA SER A 146 15.52 22.81 -8.10
C SER A 146 15.50 24.34 -7.95
N GLN A 147 16.38 24.92 -7.13
CA GLN A 147 16.52 26.37 -6.87
C GLN A 147 15.35 27.02 -6.10
N GLY A 148 14.45 26.23 -5.54
CA GLY A 148 13.38 26.71 -4.68
C GLY A 148 13.87 27.19 -3.31
N ASN A 149 13.02 27.90 -2.58
CA ASN A 149 13.37 28.48 -1.28
C ASN A 149 13.69 27.38 -0.24
N PRO A 150 14.90 27.36 0.35
CA PRO A 150 15.31 26.36 1.33
C PRO A 150 14.51 26.42 2.64
N LEU A 151 13.81 27.52 2.94
CA LEU A 151 12.93 27.61 4.11
C LEU A 151 11.83 26.53 4.10
N ALA A 152 11.46 26.03 2.91
CA ALA A 152 10.54 24.91 2.76
C ALA A 152 10.99 23.66 3.54
N LEU A 153 12.29 23.46 3.75
CA LEU A 153 12.86 22.34 4.53
C LEU A 153 12.39 22.40 5.99
N ALA A 154 12.50 23.55 6.62
CA ALA A 154 12.07 23.73 8.01
C ALA A 154 10.55 23.56 8.14
N ILE A 155 9.78 24.12 7.20
CA ILE A 155 8.32 24.01 7.19
C ILE A 155 7.90 22.55 7.00
N GLY A 156 8.48 21.85 6.01
CA GLY A 156 8.18 20.45 5.72
C GLY A 156 8.59 19.51 6.85
N ALA A 157 9.73 19.76 7.51
CA ALA A 157 10.13 19.03 8.71
C ALA A 157 9.10 19.17 9.85
N VAL A 158 8.62 20.39 10.09
CA VAL A 158 7.61 20.67 11.12
C VAL A 158 6.27 20.00 10.77
N ILE A 159 5.80 20.12 9.54
CA ILE A 159 4.57 19.45 9.07
C ILE A 159 4.72 17.92 9.17
N GLY A 160 5.87 17.38 8.76
CA GLY A 160 6.15 15.95 8.82
C GLY A 160 6.16 15.41 10.25
N LEU A 161 6.81 16.11 11.18
CA LEU A 161 6.90 15.69 12.59
C LEU A 161 5.53 15.79 13.29
N LEU A 162 4.86 16.94 13.18
CA LEU A 162 3.54 17.15 13.78
C LEU A 162 2.49 16.25 13.12
N GLY A 163 2.59 16.05 11.81
CA GLY A 163 1.73 15.15 11.06
C GLY A 163 1.92 13.70 11.46
N GLY A 164 3.16 13.23 11.62
CA GLY A 164 3.47 11.90 12.12
C GLY A 164 2.89 11.67 13.52
N LEU A 165 3.04 12.65 14.42
CA LEU A 165 2.43 12.63 15.74
C LEU A 165 0.89 12.55 15.65
N LEU A 166 0.27 13.38 14.81
CA LEU A 166 -1.19 13.37 14.63
C LEU A 166 -1.69 12.03 14.08
N ILE A 167 -0.99 11.47 13.10
CA ILE A 167 -1.33 10.19 12.45
C ILE A 167 -1.23 9.06 13.48
N VAL A 168 -0.11 8.92 14.19
CA VAL A 168 0.06 7.82 15.15
C VAL A 168 -0.91 7.92 16.33
N GLN A 169 -1.20 9.13 16.80
CA GLN A 169 -2.19 9.35 17.85
C GLN A 169 -3.62 9.07 17.37
N SER A 170 -3.97 9.47 16.15
CA SER A 170 -5.26 9.14 15.54
C SER A 170 -5.41 7.63 15.37
N TRP A 171 -4.33 6.96 14.96
CA TRP A 171 -4.28 5.52 14.83
C TRP A 171 -4.53 4.79 16.16
N LEU A 172 -3.85 5.22 17.24
CA LEU A 172 -4.04 4.70 18.59
C LEU A 172 -5.47 4.93 19.10
N ARG A 173 -6.03 6.12 18.88
CA ARG A 173 -7.44 6.43 19.24
C ARG A 173 -8.42 5.54 18.50
N GLY A 174 -8.12 5.22 17.24
CA GLY A 174 -8.85 4.23 16.46
C GLY A 174 -8.84 2.85 17.11
N GLN A 175 -7.67 2.42 17.61
CA GLN A 175 -7.48 1.15 18.31
C GLN A 175 -8.20 1.09 19.66
N ALA A 176 -8.14 2.18 20.43
CA ALA A 176 -8.79 2.30 21.74
C ALA A 176 -10.30 2.56 21.66
N ARG A 177 -10.86 2.78 20.46
CA ARG A 177 -12.27 3.08 20.26
C ARG A 177 -13.15 1.98 20.84
N GLY A 178 -14.05 2.36 21.74
CA GLY A 178 -14.96 1.43 22.44
C GLY A 178 -14.41 0.87 23.75
N HIS A 179 -13.17 1.19 24.13
CA HIS A 179 -12.53 0.70 25.35
C HIS A 179 -12.05 1.82 26.28
N ALA A 180 -11.90 3.04 25.77
CA ALA A 180 -11.57 4.23 26.57
C ALA A 180 -12.31 5.48 26.06
N PRO A 181 -12.52 6.49 26.93
CA PRO A 181 -12.93 7.81 26.49
C PRO A 181 -11.85 8.41 25.57
N ILE A 182 -12.26 8.82 24.38
CA ILE A 182 -11.37 9.43 23.38
C ILE A 182 -11.26 10.92 23.72
N GLY A 183 -10.42 11.26 24.70
CA GLY A 183 -10.21 12.64 25.14
C GLY A 183 -8.72 12.96 25.36
N GLY A 184 -8.32 14.19 24.98
CA GLY A 184 -6.96 14.70 25.20
C GLY A 184 -5.87 14.12 24.27
N MET A 185 -4.63 14.59 24.44
CA MET A 185 -3.45 14.18 23.67
C MET A 185 -2.56 13.13 24.38
N ALA A 186 -2.92 12.73 25.59
CA ALA A 186 -2.16 11.74 26.34
C ALA A 186 -2.38 10.34 25.77
N SER A 187 -1.30 9.67 25.36
CA SER A 187 -1.36 8.31 24.81
C SER A 187 -1.49 7.24 25.89
N TRP A 188 -0.88 7.42 27.07
CA TRP A 188 -0.84 6.38 28.09
C TRP A 188 -2.20 5.91 28.61
N PRO A 189 -3.18 6.80 28.89
CA PRO A 189 -4.51 6.35 29.27
C PRO A 189 -5.18 5.47 28.20
N LEU A 190 -4.90 5.75 26.92
CA LEU A 190 -5.44 4.95 25.80
C LEU A 190 -4.75 3.59 25.73
N VAL A 191 -3.42 3.54 25.89
CA VAL A 191 -2.64 2.28 25.92
C VAL A 191 -3.08 1.40 27.10
N GLU A 192 -3.33 2.00 28.26
CA GLU A 192 -3.82 1.27 29.44
C GLU A 192 -5.22 0.66 29.24
N ALA A 193 -6.05 1.29 28.42
CA ALA A 193 -7.39 0.80 28.15
C ALA A 193 -7.45 -0.35 27.12
N LEU A 194 -6.35 -0.69 26.44
CA LEU A 194 -6.33 -1.71 25.38
C LEU A 194 -6.54 -3.13 25.94
N PRO A 195 -7.63 -3.85 25.59
CA PRO A 195 -7.84 -5.21 26.07
C PRO A 195 -6.90 -6.22 25.41
N ALA A 196 -6.30 -7.11 26.21
CA ALA A 196 -5.43 -8.18 25.71
C ALA A 196 -6.08 -9.07 24.63
N PRO A 197 -7.36 -9.48 24.72
CA PRO A 197 -8.00 -10.28 23.67
C PRO A 197 -8.10 -9.55 22.32
N VAL A 198 -8.30 -8.23 22.35
CA VAL A 198 -8.35 -7.42 21.13
C VAL A 198 -6.97 -7.30 20.52
N LEU A 199 -5.95 -7.05 21.34
CA LEU A 199 -4.55 -7.01 20.91
C LEU A 199 -4.13 -8.35 20.29
N LEU A 200 -4.45 -9.47 20.95
CA LEU A 200 -4.13 -10.80 20.46
C LEU A 200 -4.78 -11.05 19.10
N ARG A 201 -6.07 -10.73 18.96
CA ARG A 201 -6.77 -10.84 17.68
C ARG A 201 -6.13 -10.00 16.58
N GLN A 202 -5.81 -8.73 16.87
CA GLN A 202 -5.20 -7.84 15.87
C GLN A 202 -3.78 -8.30 15.49
N SER A 203 -3.02 -8.82 16.46
CA SER A 203 -1.68 -9.34 16.26
C SER A 203 -1.70 -10.63 15.44
N LEU A 204 -2.56 -11.60 15.78
CA LEU A 204 -2.78 -12.81 14.99
C LEU A 204 -3.23 -12.50 13.57
N LEU A 205 -4.10 -11.50 13.35
CA LEU A 205 -4.48 -11.08 12.00
C LEU A 205 -3.31 -10.49 11.21
N SER A 206 -2.38 -9.81 11.88
CA SER A 206 -1.19 -9.23 11.26
C SER A 206 -0.13 -10.30 10.98
N GLU A 207 0.11 -11.20 11.92
CA GLU A 207 0.98 -12.37 11.75
C GLU A 207 0.44 -13.31 10.68
N ALA A 208 -0.87 -13.49 10.57
CA ALA A 208 -1.45 -14.30 9.52
C ALA A 208 -1.12 -13.75 8.12
N VAL A 209 -1.15 -12.42 7.93
CA VAL A 209 -0.72 -11.79 6.68
C VAL A 209 0.78 -12.04 6.46
N THR A 210 1.61 -11.80 7.46
CA THR A 210 3.07 -11.98 7.36
C THR A 210 3.45 -13.43 7.07
N SER A 211 2.87 -14.40 7.78
CA SER A 211 3.08 -15.83 7.57
C SER A 211 2.58 -16.28 6.20
N SER A 212 1.45 -15.75 5.73
CA SER A 212 0.99 -16.00 4.36
C SER A 212 1.95 -15.44 3.32
N LEU A 213 2.58 -14.29 3.57
CA LEU A 213 3.63 -13.74 2.69
C LEU A 213 4.91 -14.58 2.75
N ILE A 214 5.31 -15.07 3.92
CA ILE A 214 6.48 -15.96 4.10
C ILE A 214 6.26 -17.27 3.34
N VAL A 215 5.07 -17.87 3.45
CA VAL A 215 4.67 -19.07 2.71
C VAL A 215 4.29 -18.72 1.25
N SER A 216 4.48 -17.45 0.84
CA SER A 216 4.17 -16.92 -0.49
C SER A 216 2.77 -17.22 -0.98
N ASP A 217 1.85 -17.49 -0.07
CA ASP A 217 0.42 -17.56 -0.29
C ASP A 217 -0.13 -16.13 -0.30
N THR A 218 0.18 -15.42 -1.38
CA THR A 218 -0.28 -14.04 -1.58
C THR A 218 -1.81 -13.94 -1.67
N ARG A 219 -2.50 -15.04 -1.97
CA ARG A 219 -3.95 -15.15 -1.95
C ARG A 219 -4.47 -15.08 -0.52
N ARG A 220 -3.94 -15.91 0.39
CA ARG A 220 -4.32 -15.89 1.81
C ARG A 220 -3.90 -14.59 2.49
N ALA A 221 -2.70 -14.08 2.19
CA ALA A 221 -2.22 -12.80 2.70
C ALA A 221 -3.21 -11.68 2.37
N ARG A 222 -3.75 -11.67 1.14
CA ARG A 222 -4.72 -10.69 0.66
C ARG A 222 -6.07 -10.84 1.34
N ALA A 223 -6.61 -12.05 1.43
CA ALA A 223 -7.88 -12.32 2.10
C ALA A 223 -7.86 -11.85 3.56
N GLN A 224 -6.71 -11.99 4.22
CA GLN A 224 -6.49 -11.55 5.60
C GLN A 224 -6.21 -10.04 5.71
N ALA A 225 -5.45 -9.47 4.76
CA ALA A 225 -5.16 -8.03 4.66
C ALA A 225 -6.42 -7.20 4.43
N PHE A 226 -7.32 -7.68 3.58
CA PHE A 226 -8.51 -6.97 3.14
C PHE A 226 -9.79 -7.61 3.67
N SER A 227 -9.83 -8.08 4.92
CA SER A 227 -11.04 -8.67 5.50
C SER A 227 -12.23 -7.71 5.31
N LEU A 228 -13.10 -8.02 4.36
CA LEU A 228 -14.16 -7.10 3.95
C LEU A 228 -15.25 -7.12 5.01
N LYS A 229 -15.38 -6.02 5.77
CA LYS A 229 -16.63 -5.75 6.49
C LYS A 229 -17.68 -5.36 5.46
N LEU A 230 -18.42 -6.36 4.99
CA LEU A 230 -19.55 -6.16 4.10
C LEU A 230 -20.61 -5.34 4.84
N ARG A 231 -20.82 -4.09 4.41
CA ARG A 231 -21.74 -3.16 5.10
C ARG A 231 -23.20 -3.44 4.79
N HIS A 232 -23.48 -4.01 3.63
CA HIS A 232 -24.83 -4.24 3.15
C HIS A 232 -25.21 -5.71 3.20
N THR A 233 -26.48 -5.96 3.52
CA THR A 233 -27.19 -7.23 3.33
C THR A 233 -26.95 -7.71 1.89
N PRO A 234 -26.76 -9.02 1.65
CA PRO A 234 -26.53 -9.51 0.29
C PRO A 234 -27.75 -9.22 -0.60
N GLU A 235 -27.69 -8.15 -1.37
CA GLU A 235 -28.60 -7.95 -2.50
C GLU A 235 -28.31 -9.02 -3.54
N ARG A 236 -29.36 -9.69 -4.01
CA ARG A 236 -29.22 -10.68 -5.07
C ARG A 236 -28.78 -9.96 -6.33
N ILE A 237 -27.64 -10.36 -6.89
CA ILE A 237 -27.19 -9.89 -8.20
C ILE A 237 -28.24 -10.32 -9.21
N ARG A 238 -28.84 -9.36 -9.91
CA ARG A 238 -29.79 -9.65 -11.00
C ARG A 238 -29.00 -10.31 -12.13
N ILE A 239 -29.43 -11.51 -12.52
CA ILE A 239 -28.80 -12.24 -13.62
C ILE A 239 -29.16 -11.51 -14.92
N ALA A 240 -28.14 -10.97 -15.60
CA ALA A 240 -28.29 -10.21 -16.84
C ALA A 240 -27.51 -10.86 -18.00
N GLY A 241 -27.37 -12.19 -17.96
CA GLY A 241 -26.53 -12.98 -18.87
C GLY A 241 -25.08 -13.11 -18.39
N PRO A 242 -24.29 -14.05 -18.92
CA PRO A 242 -22.96 -14.39 -18.39
C PRO A 242 -22.02 -13.18 -18.29
N ASN A 243 -21.85 -12.45 -19.39
CA ASN A 243 -20.87 -11.36 -19.45
C ASN A 243 -21.25 -10.19 -18.53
N VAL A 244 -22.51 -9.75 -18.59
CA VAL A 244 -22.99 -8.62 -17.79
C VAL A 244 -23.00 -8.98 -16.31
N THR A 245 -23.29 -10.23 -15.96
CA THR A 245 -23.28 -10.68 -14.55
C THR A 245 -21.88 -10.57 -13.94
N VAL A 246 -20.82 -10.89 -14.67
CA VAL A 246 -19.42 -10.71 -14.20
C VAL A 246 -19.13 -9.23 -13.91
N ILE A 247 -19.43 -8.35 -14.87
CA ILE A 247 -19.18 -6.91 -14.73
C ILE A 247 -20.01 -6.33 -13.58
N LEU A 248 -21.30 -6.69 -13.50
CA LEU A 248 -22.17 -6.24 -12.41
C LEU A 248 -21.67 -6.75 -11.06
N ALA A 249 -21.19 -7.99 -10.96
CA ALA A 249 -20.64 -8.53 -9.72
C ALA A 249 -19.43 -7.71 -9.23
N ASP A 250 -18.54 -7.29 -10.13
CA ASP A 250 -17.42 -6.41 -9.80
C ASP A 250 -17.88 -5.03 -9.35
N VAL A 251 -18.82 -4.42 -10.08
CA VAL A 251 -19.40 -3.12 -9.72
C VAL A 251 -20.08 -3.20 -8.35
N TYR A 252 -20.88 -4.23 -8.09
CA TYR A 252 -21.49 -4.47 -6.78
C TYR A 252 -20.44 -4.71 -5.70
N GLY A 253 -19.34 -5.42 -6.00
CA GLY A 253 -18.22 -5.61 -5.08
C GLY A 253 -17.54 -4.29 -4.68
N ILE A 254 -17.33 -3.41 -5.67
CA ILE A 254 -16.82 -2.05 -5.48
C ILE A 254 -17.78 -1.23 -4.61
N LEU A 255 -19.06 -1.18 -4.99
CA LEU A 255 -20.09 -0.43 -4.27
C LEU A 255 -20.26 -0.92 -2.82
N ARG A 256 -20.21 -2.23 -2.59
CA ARG A 256 -20.39 -2.83 -1.26
C ARG A 256 -19.23 -2.55 -0.31
N THR A 257 -18.03 -2.32 -0.86
CA THR A 257 -16.84 -1.97 -0.08
C THR A 257 -16.56 -0.46 -0.09
N TRP A 258 -17.43 0.33 -0.73
CA TRP A 258 -17.47 1.79 -0.91
C TRP A 258 -16.18 2.50 -0.55
N THR A 259 -15.96 2.76 0.75
CA THR A 259 -14.81 3.54 1.24
C THR A 259 -13.44 2.93 0.90
N SER A 260 -13.33 1.61 0.80
CA SER A 260 -12.08 0.95 0.39
C SER A 260 -11.87 1.08 -1.12
N SER A 261 -12.89 0.79 -1.93
CA SER A 261 -12.77 0.86 -3.38
C SER A 261 -12.69 2.29 -3.91
N LEU A 262 -13.32 3.26 -3.25
CA LEU A 262 -13.16 4.68 -3.56
C LEU A 262 -11.71 5.12 -3.40
N GLY A 263 -11.03 4.68 -2.34
CA GLY A 263 -9.60 4.98 -2.14
C GLY A 263 -8.75 4.45 -3.29
N TRP A 264 -9.02 3.23 -3.75
CA TRP A 264 -8.33 2.66 -4.91
C TRP A 264 -8.66 3.37 -6.21
N ALA A 265 -9.92 3.73 -6.45
CA ALA A 265 -10.34 4.47 -7.64
C ALA A 265 -9.72 5.87 -7.70
N VAL A 266 -9.67 6.59 -6.58
CA VAL A 266 -9.04 7.91 -6.50
C VAL A 266 -7.54 7.81 -6.77
N LEU A 267 -6.86 6.82 -6.17
CA LEU A 267 -5.43 6.60 -6.41
C LEU A 267 -5.15 6.25 -7.88
N GLU A 268 -5.97 5.40 -8.49
CA GLU A 268 -5.89 5.04 -9.91
C GLU A 268 -6.03 6.28 -10.79
N VAL A 269 -7.09 7.07 -10.60
CA VAL A 269 -7.34 8.27 -11.43
C VAL A 269 -6.21 9.29 -11.26
N ILE A 270 -5.73 9.53 -10.03
CA ILE A 270 -4.60 10.45 -9.80
C ILE A 270 -3.35 9.94 -10.53
N ALA A 271 -3.00 8.66 -10.39
CA ALA A 271 -1.85 8.08 -11.07
C ALA A 271 -1.96 8.24 -12.60
N LEU A 272 -3.13 7.96 -13.18
CA LEU A 272 -3.36 8.06 -14.63
C LEU A 272 -3.35 9.49 -15.15
N VAL A 273 -3.89 10.45 -14.40
CA VAL A 273 -3.78 11.88 -14.74
C VAL A 273 -2.32 12.29 -14.78
N LEU A 274 -1.52 11.87 -13.79
CA LEU A 274 -0.08 12.18 -13.76
C LEU A 274 0.69 11.48 -14.89
N VAL A 275 0.32 10.25 -15.27
CA VAL A 275 0.88 9.57 -16.47
C VAL A 275 0.52 10.34 -17.74
N GLY A 276 -0.73 10.81 -17.88
CA GLY A 276 -1.16 11.62 -19.01
C GLY A 276 -0.44 12.97 -19.11
N LEU A 277 -0.16 13.62 -17.97
CA LEU A 277 0.63 14.84 -17.92
C LEU A 277 2.11 14.58 -18.28
N HIS A 278 2.69 13.47 -17.82
CA HIS A 278 4.05 13.08 -18.18
C HIS A 278 4.21 12.89 -19.69
N ALA A 279 3.23 12.27 -20.36
CA ALA A 279 3.23 12.02 -21.79
C ALA A 279 3.34 13.30 -22.66
N VAL A 280 3.00 14.46 -22.11
CA VAL A 280 2.98 15.74 -22.84
C VAL A 280 4.23 16.56 -22.59
N GLN A 281 4.72 16.51 -21.35
CA GLN A 281 5.84 17.35 -20.94
C GLN A 281 7.19 16.78 -21.37
N ASN A 282 7.22 15.56 -21.95
CA ASN A 282 8.45 14.80 -22.22
C ASN A 282 9.42 14.89 -21.05
N ALA A 283 8.88 14.76 -19.83
CA ALA A 283 9.66 15.01 -18.63
C ALA A 283 10.86 14.05 -18.63
N ASP A 284 12.07 14.59 -18.60
CA ASP A 284 13.34 13.86 -18.73
C ASP A 284 13.63 12.96 -17.52
N SER A 285 12.69 12.82 -16.58
CA SER A 285 12.81 11.96 -15.42
C SER A 285 12.64 10.48 -15.77
N PRO A 286 13.69 9.65 -15.67
CA PRO A 286 13.58 8.22 -15.88
C PRO A 286 12.81 7.52 -14.75
N LEU A 287 12.51 8.19 -13.64
CA LEU A 287 11.91 7.60 -12.44
C LEU A 287 10.42 7.87 -12.28
N LEU A 288 9.93 9.01 -12.77
CA LEU A 288 8.56 9.46 -12.49
C LEU A 288 7.52 8.52 -13.12
N LEU A 289 7.63 8.25 -14.43
CA LEU A 289 6.71 7.37 -15.15
C LEU A 289 6.66 5.94 -14.57
N PRO A 290 7.79 5.26 -14.32
CA PRO A 290 7.76 3.94 -13.67
C PRO A 290 7.03 3.93 -12.32
N ILE A 291 7.27 4.94 -11.46
CA ILE A 291 6.63 5.01 -10.15
C ILE A 291 5.13 5.25 -10.26
N LEU A 292 4.70 6.11 -11.19
CA LEU A 292 3.27 6.35 -11.46
C LEU A 292 2.57 5.09 -12.00
N LEU A 293 3.23 4.33 -12.87
CA LEU A 293 2.70 3.06 -13.40
C LEU A 293 2.63 1.98 -12.32
N VAL A 294 3.61 1.92 -11.41
CA VAL A 294 3.53 1.05 -10.23
C VAL A 294 2.39 1.48 -9.30
N ALA A 295 2.18 2.78 -9.10
CA ALA A 295 1.05 3.29 -8.32
C ALA A 295 -0.30 2.91 -8.95
N ALA A 296 -0.44 3.05 -10.27
CA ALA A 296 -1.61 2.57 -11.02
C ALA A 296 -1.78 1.05 -10.88
N HIS A 297 -0.71 0.27 -11.00
CA HIS A 297 -0.78 -1.18 -10.78
C HIS A 297 -1.25 -1.55 -9.36
N ILE A 298 -0.74 -0.88 -8.33
CA ILE A 298 -1.19 -1.09 -6.95
C ILE A 298 -2.66 -0.70 -6.79
N ALA A 299 -3.08 0.42 -7.36
CA ALA A 299 -4.46 0.90 -7.29
C ALA A 299 -5.44 -0.05 -8.01
N THR A 300 -5.09 -0.48 -9.21
CA THR A 300 -5.84 -1.46 -10.00
C THR A 300 -6.04 -2.76 -9.23
N THR A 301 -5.08 -3.20 -8.41
CA THR A 301 -5.21 -4.41 -7.57
C THR A 301 -6.43 -4.36 -6.66
N GLY A 302 -6.84 -3.17 -6.21
CA GLY A 302 -8.04 -2.97 -5.40
C GLY A 302 -9.34 -2.96 -6.20
N LEU A 303 -9.27 -2.71 -7.51
CA LEU A 303 -10.39 -2.62 -8.44
C LEU A 303 -10.65 -3.95 -9.17
N THR A 304 -9.63 -4.78 -9.37
CA THR A 304 -9.70 -6.06 -10.10
C THR A 304 -9.82 -7.28 -9.17
N ARG A 305 -10.59 -7.14 -8.08
CA ARG A 305 -10.79 -8.24 -7.11
C ARG A 305 -11.51 -9.44 -7.72
N GLY A 306 -12.34 -9.24 -8.74
CA GLY A 306 -12.98 -10.33 -9.50
C GLY A 306 -11.97 -11.22 -10.20
N LEU A 307 -11.01 -10.64 -10.95
CA LEU A 307 -9.91 -11.37 -11.59
C LEU A 307 -9.13 -12.25 -10.59
N GLN A 308 -8.91 -11.70 -9.40
CA GLN A 308 -8.24 -12.41 -8.33
C GLN A 308 -9.07 -13.56 -7.76
N GLY A 309 -10.39 -13.40 -7.68
CA GLY A 309 -11.34 -14.44 -7.29
C GLY A 309 -11.41 -15.56 -8.34
N GLN A 310 -11.40 -15.19 -9.61
CA GLN A 310 -11.34 -16.11 -10.74
C GLN A 310 -10.06 -16.94 -10.72
N ALA A 311 -8.89 -16.31 -10.56
CA ALA A 311 -7.61 -17.00 -10.45
C ALA A 311 -7.56 -17.95 -9.23
N ALA A 312 -8.29 -17.59 -8.17
CA ALA A 312 -8.46 -18.40 -6.98
C ALA A 312 -9.32 -19.67 -7.21
N ALA A 313 -10.16 -19.66 -8.23
CA ALA A 313 -10.96 -20.79 -8.71
C ALA A 313 -10.32 -21.46 -9.94
N ALA A 314 -9.02 -21.24 -10.19
CA ALA A 314 -8.33 -21.90 -11.28
C ALA A 314 -8.36 -23.43 -11.10
N GLY A 315 -8.91 -24.13 -12.10
CA GLY A 315 -9.16 -25.57 -12.05
C GLY A 315 -10.63 -25.94 -11.80
N ASP A 316 -11.45 -25.01 -11.30
CA ASP A 316 -12.89 -25.20 -11.17
C ASP A 316 -13.61 -24.80 -12.46
N GLN A 317 -14.80 -25.38 -12.69
CA GLN A 317 -15.66 -24.94 -13.78
C GLN A 317 -16.25 -23.56 -13.46
N SER A 318 -16.20 -22.65 -14.44
CA SER A 318 -16.83 -21.33 -14.29
C SER A 318 -18.32 -21.48 -14.02
N LEU A 319 -18.83 -20.81 -12.99
CA LEU A 319 -20.25 -20.81 -12.62
C LEU A 319 -21.16 -20.31 -13.76
N LEU A 320 -20.60 -19.51 -14.68
CA LEU A 320 -21.31 -18.92 -15.81
C LEU A 320 -20.98 -19.62 -17.14
N GLY A 321 -20.20 -20.71 -17.11
CA GLY A 321 -19.80 -21.45 -18.31
C GLY A 321 -18.83 -20.68 -19.22
N LEU A 322 -18.21 -19.60 -18.72
CA LEU A 322 -17.26 -18.81 -19.50
C LEU A 322 -15.89 -19.48 -19.51
N SER A 323 -15.17 -19.36 -20.63
CA SER A 323 -13.75 -19.69 -20.65
C SER A 323 -12.97 -18.73 -19.73
N TRP A 324 -11.88 -19.21 -19.13
CA TRP A 324 -11.06 -18.38 -18.24
C TRP A 324 -10.58 -17.09 -18.92
N MET A 325 -10.26 -17.13 -20.21
CA MET A 325 -9.79 -15.96 -20.95
C MET A 325 -10.90 -14.90 -21.09
N HIS A 326 -12.11 -15.33 -21.42
CA HIS A 326 -13.26 -14.43 -21.50
C HIS A 326 -13.59 -13.79 -20.15
N GLU A 327 -13.59 -14.57 -19.07
CA GLU A 327 -13.85 -14.07 -17.72
C GLU A 327 -12.77 -13.09 -17.25
N ALA A 328 -11.49 -13.36 -17.54
CA ALA A 328 -10.39 -12.45 -17.21
C ALA A 328 -10.49 -11.11 -17.96
N ILE A 329 -10.89 -11.14 -19.25
CA ILE A 329 -11.13 -9.93 -20.04
C ILE A 329 -12.26 -9.11 -19.42
N LEU A 330 -13.35 -9.73 -18.98
CA LEU A 330 -14.47 -9.01 -18.38
C LEU A 330 -14.09 -8.28 -17.07
N HIS A 331 -13.17 -8.85 -16.29
CA HIS A 331 -12.64 -8.21 -15.07
C HIS A 331 -11.63 -7.08 -15.36
N LEU A 332 -10.85 -7.18 -16.43
CA LEU A 332 -9.79 -6.22 -16.75
C LEU A 332 -10.24 -5.08 -17.66
N ALA A 333 -11.11 -5.36 -18.64
CA ALA A 333 -11.48 -4.42 -19.68
C ALA A 333 -12.04 -3.09 -19.14
N PRO A 334 -12.92 -3.04 -18.12
CA PRO A 334 -13.41 -1.77 -17.60
C PRO A 334 -12.28 -0.86 -17.08
N VAL A 335 -11.29 -1.44 -16.38
CA VAL A 335 -10.15 -0.67 -15.86
C VAL A 335 -9.18 -0.32 -16.96
N ALA A 336 -8.89 -1.23 -17.90
CA ALA A 336 -8.02 -0.95 -19.04
C ALA A 336 -8.57 0.17 -19.95
N VAL A 337 -9.90 0.20 -20.16
CA VAL A 337 -10.58 1.27 -20.89
C VAL A 337 -10.46 2.59 -20.13
N LEU A 338 -10.69 2.59 -18.81
CA LEU A 338 -10.50 3.79 -17.98
C LEU A 338 -9.06 4.32 -18.09
N GLN A 339 -8.06 3.44 -18.01
CA GLN A 339 -6.64 3.78 -18.13
C GLN A 339 -6.33 4.43 -19.48
N PHE A 340 -6.76 3.78 -20.57
CA PHE A 340 -6.58 4.31 -21.91
C PHE A 340 -7.25 5.69 -22.08
N VAL A 341 -8.51 5.82 -21.67
CA VAL A 341 -9.29 7.05 -21.84
C VAL A 341 -8.70 8.20 -21.01
N VAL A 342 -8.40 7.99 -19.73
CA VAL A 342 -7.91 9.07 -18.86
C VAL A 342 -6.55 9.57 -19.35
N VAL A 343 -5.61 8.66 -19.63
CA VAL A 343 -4.26 9.05 -20.11
C VAL A 343 -4.36 9.77 -21.46
N THR A 344 -5.19 9.26 -22.38
CA THR A 344 -5.36 9.86 -23.71
C THR A 344 -6.04 11.22 -23.63
N VAL A 345 -7.11 11.37 -22.85
CA VAL A 345 -7.84 12.64 -22.71
C VAL A 345 -6.98 13.70 -22.05
N VAL A 346 -6.28 13.37 -20.96
CA VAL A 346 -5.39 14.31 -20.26
C VAL A 346 -4.23 14.72 -21.18
N GLY A 347 -3.63 13.76 -21.90
CA GLY A 347 -2.56 14.07 -22.83
C GLY A 347 -3.01 14.82 -24.09
N ALA A 348 -4.23 14.56 -24.59
CA ALA A 348 -4.81 15.29 -25.71
C ALA A 348 -5.17 16.73 -25.32
N ALA A 349 -5.77 16.93 -24.14
CA ALA A 349 -6.13 18.26 -23.61
C ALA A 349 -4.91 19.18 -23.40
N THR A 350 -3.71 18.60 -23.36
CA THR A 350 -2.45 19.32 -23.12
C THR A 350 -1.53 19.36 -24.35
N GLY A 351 -1.95 18.81 -25.50
CA GLY A 351 -1.34 19.06 -26.82
C GLY A 351 -0.59 17.89 -27.48
N SER A 352 -0.63 16.67 -26.93
CA SER A 352 0.16 15.52 -27.44
C SER A 352 -0.70 14.31 -27.83
N GLY A 353 -1.74 14.52 -28.63
CA GLY A 353 -2.80 13.53 -28.88
C GLY A 353 -2.32 12.12 -29.32
N SER A 354 -1.42 12.02 -30.30
CA SER A 354 -0.92 10.71 -30.80
C SER A 354 0.00 10.00 -29.80
N SER A 355 0.93 10.73 -29.17
CA SER A 355 1.81 10.19 -28.13
C SER A 355 1.02 9.79 -26.88
N ALA A 356 0.01 10.57 -26.49
CA ALA A 356 -0.87 10.28 -25.36
C ALA A 356 -1.66 8.99 -25.56
N ALA A 357 -2.16 8.72 -26.78
CA ALA A 357 -2.83 7.47 -27.09
C ALA A 357 -1.88 6.27 -26.98
N ALA A 358 -0.64 6.40 -27.43
CA ALA A 358 0.37 5.35 -27.31
C ALA A 358 0.75 5.08 -25.84
N TYR A 359 0.95 6.12 -25.02
CA TYR A 359 1.17 5.97 -23.59
C TYR A 359 -0.06 5.41 -22.87
N GLY A 360 -1.27 5.81 -23.26
CA GLY A 360 -2.51 5.27 -22.71
C GLY A 360 -2.66 3.78 -23.01
N LEU A 361 -2.36 3.37 -24.24
CA LEU A 361 -2.36 1.96 -24.64
C LEU A 361 -1.27 1.18 -23.91
N GLY A 362 -0.04 1.71 -23.86
CA GLY A 362 1.08 1.11 -23.14
C GLY A 362 0.77 0.91 -21.65
N ALA A 363 0.22 1.92 -20.99
CA ALA A 363 -0.20 1.84 -19.59
C ALA A 363 -1.30 0.79 -19.38
N ALA A 364 -2.33 0.78 -20.22
CA ALA A 364 -3.42 -0.19 -20.13
C ALA A 364 -2.93 -1.64 -20.29
N LEU A 365 -2.07 -1.89 -21.28
CA LEU A 365 -1.48 -3.21 -21.52
C LEU A 365 -0.53 -3.63 -20.39
N LEU A 366 0.34 -2.71 -19.94
CA LEU A 366 1.33 -2.97 -18.90
C LEU A 366 0.67 -3.27 -17.56
N VAL A 367 -0.30 -2.47 -17.14
CA VAL A 367 -1.01 -2.68 -15.88
C VAL A 367 -1.86 -3.95 -15.97
N SER A 368 -2.57 -4.18 -17.09
CA SER A 368 -3.35 -5.41 -17.29
C SER A 368 -2.48 -6.67 -17.26
N GLY A 369 -1.32 -6.64 -17.92
CA GLY A 369 -0.34 -7.73 -17.87
C GLY A 369 0.21 -7.98 -16.48
N GLY A 370 0.56 -6.90 -15.76
CA GLY A 370 0.95 -6.97 -14.36
C GLY A 370 -0.15 -7.57 -13.48
N GLN A 371 -1.42 -7.24 -13.72
CA GLN A 371 -2.56 -7.77 -12.97
C GLN A 371 -2.84 -9.24 -13.27
N LEU A 372 -2.76 -9.68 -14.52
CA LEU A 372 -2.84 -11.10 -14.89
C LEU A 372 -1.74 -11.90 -14.20
N LEU A 373 -0.51 -11.38 -14.26
CA LEU A 373 0.64 -11.97 -13.61
C LEU A 373 0.46 -12.02 -12.09
N TYR A 374 0.00 -10.92 -11.48
CA TYR A 374 -0.28 -10.84 -10.05
C TYR A 374 -1.36 -11.83 -9.59
N ALA A 375 -2.41 -12.01 -10.39
CA ALA A 375 -3.50 -12.93 -10.09
C ALA A 375 -3.07 -14.41 -10.22
N HIS A 376 -2.23 -14.75 -11.22
CA HIS A 376 -1.90 -16.15 -11.57
C HIS A 376 -0.45 -16.57 -11.23
N LYS A 377 0.32 -15.77 -10.47
CA LYS A 377 1.73 -16.08 -10.16
C LYS A 377 1.96 -17.37 -9.37
N GLY A 378 0.95 -17.94 -8.71
CA GLY A 378 1.11 -19.15 -7.90
C GLY A 378 2.01 -18.96 -6.66
N PRO A 379 2.27 -20.03 -5.89
CA PRO A 379 3.15 -19.98 -4.73
C PRO A 379 4.61 -19.76 -5.16
N ALA A 380 5.45 -19.21 -4.26
CA ALA A 380 6.88 -19.13 -4.57
C ALA A 380 7.50 -20.53 -4.63
N PRO A 381 8.56 -20.72 -5.44
CA PRO A 381 9.35 -21.94 -5.39
C PRO A 381 9.84 -22.22 -3.97
N GLY A 382 9.76 -23.48 -3.52
CA GLY A 382 10.10 -23.85 -2.14
C GLY A 382 11.53 -23.46 -1.72
N GLY A 383 12.48 -23.41 -2.67
CA GLY A 383 13.84 -22.93 -2.44
C GLY A 383 13.94 -21.45 -2.05
N LEU A 384 12.91 -20.65 -2.32
CA LEU A 384 12.82 -19.24 -1.92
C LEU A 384 12.20 -19.03 -0.53
N MET A 385 11.78 -20.11 0.13
CA MET A 385 11.07 -20.05 1.43
C MET A 385 11.92 -20.56 2.61
N GLY A 386 13.20 -20.83 2.39
CA GLY A 386 14.13 -21.30 3.42
C GLY A 386 14.52 -20.23 4.46
N THR A 387 15.10 -20.69 5.57
CA THR A 387 15.71 -19.84 6.60
C THR A 387 16.95 -19.12 6.05
N GLY A 388 17.16 -17.84 6.41
CA GLY A 388 18.30 -17.03 5.97
C GLY A 388 17.98 -16.12 4.78
N PRO A 389 18.89 -15.90 3.80
CA PRO A 389 18.69 -14.97 2.68
C PRO A 389 17.46 -15.31 1.80
N GLY A 390 16.91 -16.53 1.91
CA GLY A 390 15.65 -16.93 1.28
C GLY A 390 14.45 -16.06 1.68
N ARG A 391 14.39 -15.52 2.91
CA ARG A 391 13.30 -14.63 3.34
C ARG A 391 13.17 -13.36 2.47
N GLY A 392 14.31 -12.81 2.00
CA GLY A 392 14.31 -11.67 1.08
C GLY A 392 13.80 -12.03 -0.31
N MET A 393 14.11 -13.24 -0.79
CA MET A 393 13.64 -13.75 -2.08
C MET A 393 12.12 -13.97 -2.11
N GLY A 394 11.51 -14.38 -0.99
CA GLY A 394 10.06 -14.47 -0.85
C GLY A 394 9.38 -13.11 -1.06
N VAL A 395 9.93 -12.04 -0.48
CA VAL A 395 9.43 -10.67 -0.69
C VAL A 395 9.55 -10.27 -2.16
N LEU A 396 10.70 -10.51 -2.80
CA LEU A 396 10.88 -10.21 -4.23
C LEU A 396 9.88 -10.98 -5.11
N TRP A 397 9.61 -12.26 -4.79
CA TRP A 397 8.57 -13.02 -5.48
C TRP A 397 7.18 -12.40 -5.34
N THR A 398 6.84 -11.90 -4.14
CA THR A 398 5.57 -11.21 -3.92
C THR A 398 5.48 -9.91 -4.72
N MET A 399 6.59 -9.19 -4.88
CA MET A 399 6.69 -7.92 -5.61
C MET A 399 6.88 -8.08 -7.12
N HIS A 400 7.23 -9.27 -7.62
CA HIS A 400 7.63 -9.47 -9.02
C HIS A 400 6.66 -8.90 -10.07
N PRO A 401 5.32 -8.94 -9.92
CA PRO A 401 4.43 -8.33 -10.89
C PRO A 401 4.59 -6.80 -10.94
N GLY A 402 4.82 -6.18 -9.78
CA GLY A 402 5.17 -4.77 -9.68
C GLY A 402 6.56 -4.47 -10.26
N ILE A 403 7.52 -5.41 -10.16
CA ILE A 403 8.84 -5.28 -10.80
C ILE A 403 8.71 -5.30 -12.32
N VAL A 404 7.84 -6.16 -12.88
CA VAL A 404 7.56 -6.16 -14.33
C VAL A 404 6.96 -4.82 -14.78
N VAL A 405 6.01 -4.27 -14.00
CA VAL A 405 5.45 -2.94 -14.28
C VAL A 405 6.52 -1.85 -14.15
N LEU A 406 7.38 -1.92 -13.15
CA LEU A 406 8.48 -0.97 -12.96
C LEU A 406 9.46 -1.01 -14.15
N ALA A 407 9.91 -2.19 -14.55
CA ALA A 407 10.81 -2.38 -15.69
C ALA A 407 10.15 -1.93 -17.01
N GLY A 408 8.87 -2.26 -17.21
CA GLY A 408 8.11 -1.77 -18.36
C GLY A 408 7.92 -0.25 -18.35
N GLY A 409 7.78 0.36 -17.16
CA GLY A 409 7.73 1.80 -17.00
C GLY A 409 9.06 2.49 -17.34
N PHE A 410 10.20 1.89 -16.99
CA PHE A 410 11.51 2.36 -17.44
C PHE A 410 11.68 2.23 -18.95
N ALA A 411 11.20 1.15 -19.55
CA ALA A 411 11.23 1.01 -21.01
C ALA A 411 10.31 2.06 -21.68
N ALA A 412 9.17 2.38 -21.06
CA ALA A 412 8.20 3.34 -21.57
C ALA A 412 8.76 4.78 -21.66
N THR A 413 9.77 5.16 -20.86
CA THR A 413 10.39 6.49 -20.95
C THR A 413 11.21 6.70 -22.23
N LEU A 414 11.56 5.62 -22.95
CA LEU A 414 12.40 5.71 -24.15
C LEU A 414 11.66 6.28 -25.36
N SER A 415 10.39 5.87 -25.55
CA SER A 415 9.53 6.40 -26.61
C SER A 415 8.07 5.93 -26.43
N PRO A 416 7.09 6.62 -27.03
CA PRO A 416 5.70 6.15 -27.05
C PRO A 416 5.54 4.75 -27.67
N SER A 417 6.31 4.42 -28.70
CA SER A 417 6.32 3.09 -29.31
C SER A 417 6.87 2.02 -28.36
N THR A 418 7.93 2.35 -27.62
CA THR A 418 8.51 1.46 -26.61
C THR A 418 7.53 1.23 -25.46
N ALA A 419 6.73 2.23 -25.07
CA ALA A 419 5.69 2.06 -24.06
C ALA A 419 4.64 1.01 -24.47
N VAL A 420 4.20 1.01 -25.74
CA VAL A 420 3.28 0.00 -26.28
C VAL A 420 3.93 -1.38 -26.31
N ILE A 421 5.18 -1.48 -26.78
CA ILE A 421 5.92 -2.75 -26.82
C ILE A 421 6.11 -3.32 -25.42
N ALA A 422 6.55 -2.51 -24.46
CA ALA A 422 6.73 -2.91 -23.07
C ALA A 422 5.41 -3.39 -22.44
N GLY A 423 4.31 -2.67 -22.69
CA GLY A 423 2.97 -3.09 -22.27
C GLY A 423 2.54 -4.42 -22.90
N ALA A 424 2.76 -4.60 -24.21
CA ALA A 424 2.44 -5.84 -24.91
C ALA A 424 3.26 -7.03 -24.38
N VAL A 425 4.54 -6.84 -24.09
CA VAL A 425 5.41 -7.87 -23.49
C VAL A 425 4.91 -8.24 -22.10
N ALA A 426 4.59 -7.27 -21.25
CA ALA A 426 4.04 -7.54 -19.91
C ALA A 426 2.69 -8.27 -19.98
N LEU A 427 1.83 -7.91 -20.93
CA LEU A 427 0.57 -8.60 -21.19
C LEU A 427 0.81 -10.05 -21.64
N ALA A 428 1.77 -10.28 -22.54
CA ALA A 428 2.13 -11.61 -22.99
C ALA A 428 2.68 -12.49 -21.86
N ILE A 429 3.52 -11.92 -20.97
CA ILE A 429 4.01 -12.61 -19.76
C ILE A 429 2.84 -12.98 -18.84
N GLY A 430 1.95 -12.03 -18.56
CA GLY A 430 0.76 -12.28 -17.73
C GLY A 430 -0.17 -13.32 -18.34
N TYR A 431 -0.39 -13.27 -19.66
CA TYR A 431 -1.17 -14.25 -20.41
C TYR A 431 -0.54 -15.64 -20.34
N ALA A 432 0.75 -15.77 -20.65
CA ALA A 432 1.46 -17.05 -20.60
C ALA A 432 1.38 -17.68 -19.20
N ARG A 433 1.50 -16.86 -18.14
CA ARG A 433 1.35 -17.34 -16.77
C ARG A 433 -0.08 -17.79 -16.46
N SER A 434 -1.08 -17.04 -16.90
CA SER A 434 -2.50 -17.38 -16.70
C SER A 434 -2.85 -18.69 -17.43
N SER A 435 -2.43 -18.82 -18.69
CA SER A 435 -2.60 -20.04 -19.48
C SER A 435 -1.97 -21.27 -18.83
N ALA A 436 -0.78 -21.12 -18.22
CA ALA A 436 -0.14 -22.21 -17.49
C ALA A 436 -0.91 -22.63 -16.23
N ALA A 437 -1.59 -21.70 -15.56
CA ALA A 437 -2.39 -21.99 -14.37
C ALA A 437 -3.71 -22.73 -14.70
N PHE A 438 -4.28 -22.50 -15.88
CA PHE A 438 -5.50 -23.16 -16.36
C PHE A 438 -5.25 -24.34 -17.30
N ALA A 439 -3.99 -24.69 -17.56
CA ALA A 439 -3.66 -25.87 -18.33
C ALA A 439 -4.14 -27.12 -17.56
N PRO A 440 -4.85 -28.07 -18.20
CA PRO A 440 -5.20 -29.33 -17.55
C PRO A 440 -3.91 -29.96 -17.03
N ALA A 441 -3.92 -30.40 -15.77
CA ALA A 441 -2.81 -31.14 -15.20
C ALA A 441 -2.52 -32.30 -16.17
N ARG A 442 -1.38 -32.25 -16.86
CA ARG A 442 -0.94 -33.39 -17.67
C ARG A 442 -0.65 -34.48 -16.65
N ILE A 443 -1.61 -35.39 -16.50
CA ILE A 443 -1.42 -36.63 -15.75
C ILE A 443 -0.33 -37.38 -16.53
N HIS A 444 0.89 -37.34 -16.03
CA HIS A 444 1.99 -38.17 -16.49
C HIS A 444 2.13 -39.34 -15.54
#